data_AF-A0A921JZP2-F1
#
_entry.id   AF-A0A921JZP2-F1
#
_cell.length_a   1.000
_cell.length_b   1.000
_cell.length_c   1.000
_cell.angle_alpha   90.00
_cell.angle_beta   90.00
_cell.angle_gamma   90.00
#
_symmetry.space_group_name_H-M   'P 1'
#
loop_
_entity.id
_entity.type
_entity.pdbx_description
1 polymer ?
#
loop_
_entity_poly.entity_id
_entity_poly.type
_entity_poly.pdbx_seq_one_letter_code
_entity_poly.pdbx_strand_id
1 'polypeptide(L)'
;MTQVHARPDVAFDSPSDVIRDVQSARRAQKRWQDMGFAKRRKVLDAWRADLARNAEQIARTMSAEMGKPHADAMFEIVMSLEHLAWAAANAEKVLGRRKVATSALTKNLRATVEYLP
;
A
#
# COMPACT_ATOMS: atom_id res chain seq x y z
N MET A 1 -30.15 10.40 5.74
CA MET A 1 -29.42 9.72 4.66
C MET A 1 -28.70 10.79 3.85
N THR A 2 -27.41 11.00 4.08
CA THR A 2 -26.62 11.99 3.34
C THR A 2 -26.39 11.46 1.94
N GLN A 3 -26.95 12.14 0.94
CA GLN A 3 -26.80 11.81 -0.47
C GLN A 3 -25.31 12.00 -0.83
N VAL A 4 -24.63 10.91 -1.19
CA VAL A 4 -23.27 10.98 -1.73
C VAL A 4 -23.39 11.68 -3.08
N HIS A 5 -23.07 12.98 -3.13
CA HIS A 5 -22.95 13.70 -4.39
C HIS A 5 -21.64 13.26 -5.04
N ALA A 6 -21.74 12.33 -6.00
CA ALA A 6 -20.61 11.99 -6.85
C ALA A 6 -20.22 13.20 -7.69
N ARG A 7 -18.91 13.36 -7.89
CA ARG A 7 -18.37 14.27 -8.89
C ARG A 7 -18.89 13.84 -10.28
N PRO A 8 -19.43 14.75 -11.12
CA PRO A 8 -19.98 14.39 -12.42
C PRO A 8 -18.94 13.81 -13.40
N ASP A 9 -17.64 13.97 -13.11
CA ASP A 9 -16.50 13.44 -13.86
C ASP A 9 -16.06 12.03 -13.43
N VAL A 10 -16.59 11.47 -12.34
CA VAL A 10 -16.26 10.11 -11.88
C VAL A 10 -17.48 9.21 -12.05
N ALA A 11 -17.45 8.38 -13.10
CA ALA A 11 -18.51 7.42 -13.37
C ALA A 11 -18.54 6.29 -12.33
N PHE A 12 -19.74 5.78 -12.04
CA PHE A 12 -19.89 4.57 -11.24
C PHE A 12 -19.54 3.34 -12.08
N ASP A 13 -18.72 2.46 -11.52
CA ASP A 13 -18.41 1.17 -12.12
C ASP A 13 -19.65 0.28 -12.18
N SER A 14 -19.88 -0.37 -13.33
CA SER A 14 -20.89 -1.42 -13.44
C SER A 14 -20.43 -2.71 -12.73
N PRO A 15 -21.34 -3.65 -12.42
CA PRO A 15 -20.94 -4.96 -11.89
C PRO A 15 -19.89 -5.68 -12.75
N SER A 16 -19.96 -5.53 -14.08
CA SER A 16 -18.97 -6.11 -14.99
C SER A 16 -17.61 -5.43 -14.92
N ASP A 17 -17.56 -4.11 -14.71
CA ASP A 17 -16.30 -3.36 -14.52
C ASP A 17 -15.58 -3.86 -13.27
N VAL A 18 -16.33 -3.97 -12.16
CA VAL A 18 -15.80 -4.48 -10.89
C VAL A 18 -15.26 -5.92 -11.06
N ILE A 19 -15.99 -6.80 -11.75
CA ILE A 19 -15.53 -8.18 -12.00
C ILE A 19 -14.22 -8.18 -12.79
N ARG A 20 -14.11 -7.38 -13.85
CA ARG A 20 -12.91 -7.26 -14.67
C ARG A 20 -11.72 -6.77 -13.84
N ASP A 21 -11.93 -5.75 -13.01
CA ASP A 21 -10.85 -5.11 -12.27
C ASP A 21 -10.35 -6.01 -11.14
N VAL A 22 -11.25 -6.72 -10.45
CA VAL A 22 -10.89 -7.76 -9.48
C VAL A 22 -10.11 -8.91 -10.14
N GLN A 23 -10.52 -9.35 -11.33
CA GLN A 23 -9.78 -10.37 -12.07
C GLN A 23 -8.38 -9.88 -12.46
N SER A 24 -8.24 -8.61 -12.83
CA SER A 24 -6.95 -7.97 -13.10
C SER A 24 -6.07 -7.92 -11.85
N ALA A 25 -6.64 -7.49 -10.72
CA ALA A 25 -5.97 -7.45 -9.43
C ALA A 25 -5.49 -8.85 -8.99
N ARG A 26 -6.28 -9.90 -9.18
CA ARG A 26 -5.88 -11.30 -8.89
C ARG A 26 -4.67 -11.75 -9.72
N ARG A 27 -4.59 -11.34 -11.00
CA ARG A 27 -3.42 -11.64 -11.85
C ARG A 27 -2.19 -10.86 -11.39
N ALA A 28 -2.37 -9.59 -11.01
CA ALA A 28 -1.30 -8.76 -10.48
C ALA A 28 -0.78 -9.25 -9.13
N GLN A 29 -1.66 -9.73 -8.24
CA GLN A 29 -1.31 -10.29 -6.93
C GLN A 29 -0.32 -11.45 -7.05
N LYS A 30 -0.54 -12.38 -7.99
CA LYS A 30 0.39 -13.49 -8.24
C LYS A 30 1.78 -12.99 -8.60
N ARG A 31 1.86 -12.03 -9.54
CA ARG A 31 3.13 -11.40 -9.92
C ARG A 31 3.79 -10.69 -8.74
N TRP A 32 2.99 -10.01 -7.90
CA TRP A 32 3.47 -9.31 -6.71
C TRP A 32 4.03 -10.25 -5.63
N GLN A 33 3.43 -11.43 -5.46
CA GLN A 33 3.94 -12.49 -4.59
C GLN A 33 5.33 -12.97 -5.07
N ASP A 34 5.49 -13.20 -6.37
CA ASP A 34 6.72 -13.74 -6.98
C ASP A 34 7.89 -12.74 -7.06
N MET A 35 7.63 -11.43 -6.91
CA MET A 35 8.65 -10.38 -7.08
C MET A 35 9.74 -10.39 -5.99
N GLY A 36 9.45 -10.94 -4.81
CA GLY A 36 10.33 -10.82 -3.64
C GLY A 36 10.47 -9.37 -3.13
N PHE A 37 11.08 -9.20 -1.95
CA PHE A 37 11.11 -7.92 -1.26
C PHE A 37 11.88 -6.82 -2.02
N ALA A 38 13.02 -7.14 -2.61
CA ALA A 38 13.85 -6.16 -3.31
C ALA A 38 13.14 -5.50 -4.51
N LYS A 39 12.40 -6.27 -5.31
CA LYS A 39 11.64 -5.71 -6.44
C LYS A 39 10.40 -4.95 -5.96
N ARG A 40 9.68 -5.46 -4.94
CA ARG A 40 8.56 -4.73 -4.32
C ARG A 40 8.98 -3.38 -3.76
N ARG A 41 10.15 -3.30 -3.12
CA ARG A 41 10.75 -2.04 -2.65
C ARG A 41 10.90 -1.04 -3.79
N LYS A 42 11.43 -1.45 -4.95
CA LYS A 42 11.57 -0.57 -6.12
C LYS A 42 10.22 -0.02 -6.60
N VAL A 43 9.18 -0.84 -6.61
CA VAL A 43 7.82 -0.41 -7.00
C VAL A 43 7.26 0.61 -5.99
N LEU A 44 7.40 0.35 -4.69
CA LEU A 44 6.95 1.26 -3.65
C LEU A 44 7.74 2.59 -3.65
N ASP A 45 9.05 2.53 -3.89
CA ASP A 45 9.89 3.72 -4.02
C ASP A 45 9.51 4.56 -5.25
N ALA A 46 9.18 3.92 -6.38
CA ALA A 46 8.68 4.60 -7.57
C ALA A 46 7.33 5.30 -7.30
N TRP A 47 6.39 4.58 -6.67
CA TRP A 47 5.09 5.15 -6.30
C TRP A 47 5.22 6.31 -5.32
N ARG A 48 6.10 6.18 -4.31
CA ARG A 48 6.41 7.26 -3.37
C ARG A 48 6.95 8.49 -4.10
N ALA A 49 7.82 8.31 -5.08
CA ALA A 49 8.36 9.41 -5.88
C ALA A 49 7.27 10.08 -6.75
N ASP A 50 6.33 9.31 -7.31
CA ASP A 50 5.18 9.84 -8.04
C ASP A 50 4.27 10.67 -7.13
N LEU A 51 3.97 10.19 -5.92
CA LEU A 51 3.17 10.94 -4.94
C LEU A 51 3.85 12.24 -4.54
N ALA A 52 5.16 12.20 -4.27
CA ALA A 52 5.92 13.40 -3.90
C ALA A 52 5.92 14.45 -5.02
N ARG A 53 6.08 14.02 -6.29
CA ARG A 53 6.01 14.92 -7.45
C ARG A 53 4.66 15.63 -7.59
N ASN A 54 3.58 14.95 -7.20
CA ASN A 54 2.21 15.45 -7.35
C ASN A 54 1.62 15.97 -6.04
N ALA A 55 2.41 16.08 -4.96
CA ALA A 55 1.92 16.37 -3.61
C ALA A 55 1.06 17.64 -3.55
N GLU A 56 1.53 18.70 -4.18
CA GLU A 56 0.84 19.99 -4.24
C GLU A 56 -0.52 19.90 -4.97
N GLN A 57 -0.61 19.14 -6.06
CA GLN A 57 -1.89 18.91 -6.73
C GLN A 57 -2.84 18.09 -5.87
N ILE A 58 -2.34 17.03 -5.24
CA ILE A 58 -3.12 16.16 -4.37
C ILE A 58 -3.64 16.96 -3.17
N ALA A 59 -2.82 17.80 -2.54
CA ALA A 59 -3.20 18.64 -1.42
C ALA A 59 -4.31 19.63 -1.77
N ARG A 60 -4.22 20.29 -2.93
CA ARG A 60 -5.30 21.16 -3.42
C ARG A 60 -6.61 20.42 -3.63
N THR A 61 -6.58 19.23 -4.25
CA THR A 61 -7.78 18.39 -4.41
C THR A 61 -8.36 18.04 -3.05
N MET A 62 -7.52 17.60 -2.12
CA MET A 62 -7.93 17.25 -0.77
C MET A 62 -8.57 18.43 -0.03
N SER A 63 -7.96 19.61 -0.08
CA SER A 63 -8.54 20.82 0.51
C SER A 63 -9.87 21.23 -0.14
N ALA A 64 -9.96 21.13 -1.47
CA ALA A 64 -11.17 21.48 -2.20
C ALA A 64 -12.35 20.54 -1.88
N GLU A 65 -12.08 19.25 -1.70
CA GLU A 65 -13.12 18.23 -1.48
C GLU A 65 -13.52 18.08 -0.01
N MET A 66 -12.57 18.24 0.92
CA MET A 66 -12.79 18.00 2.35
C MET A 66 -12.85 19.28 3.18
N GLY A 67 -12.56 20.46 2.59
CA GLY A 67 -12.56 21.75 3.28
C GLY A 67 -11.41 21.95 4.27
N LYS A 68 -10.43 21.04 4.31
CA LYS A 68 -9.29 21.14 5.23
C LYS A 68 -8.27 22.18 4.76
N PRO A 69 -7.56 22.86 5.70
CA PRO A 69 -6.44 23.72 5.34
C PRO A 69 -5.41 23.00 4.46
N HIS A 70 -4.84 23.73 3.50
CA HIS A 70 -3.83 23.18 2.60
C HIS A 70 -2.62 22.58 3.35
N ALA A 71 -2.22 23.22 4.46
CA ALA A 71 -1.15 22.72 5.31
C ALA A 71 -1.46 21.34 5.91
N ASP A 72 -2.71 21.11 6.35
CA ASP A 72 -3.14 19.83 6.89
C ASP A 72 -3.17 18.75 5.80
N ALA A 73 -3.66 19.10 4.60
CA ALA A 73 -3.61 18.19 3.45
C ALA A 73 -2.18 17.82 3.06
N MET A 74 -1.26 18.79 3.03
CA MET A 74 0.17 18.54 2.80
C MET A 74 0.77 17.65 3.87
N PHE A 75 0.41 17.86 5.13
CA PHE A 75 0.89 17.03 6.24
C PHE A 75 0.47 15.57 6.08
N GLU A 76 -0.79 15.29 5.70
CA GLU A 76 -1.25 13.93 5.42
C GLU A 76 -0.46 13.26 4.29
N ILE A 77 -0.10 14.00 3.24
CA ILE A 77 0.72 13.48 2.15
C ILE A 77 2.12 13.14 2.64
N VAL A 78 2.77 14.02 3.40
CA VAL A 78 4.09 13.75 3.99
C VAL A 78 4.06 12.50 4.87
N MET A 79 3.04 12.35 5.73
CA MET A 79 2.86 11.14 6.54
C MET A 79 2.70 9.87 5.68
N SER A 80 1.98 9.97 4.56
CA SER A 80 1.82 8.86 3.61
C SER A 80 3.15 8.49 2.93
N LEU A 81 3.98 9.47 2.58
CA LEU A 81 5.32 9.25 2.02
C LEU A 81 6.25 8.56 3.05
N GLU A 82 6.20 8.97 4.31
CA GLU A 82 6.96 8.33 5.40
C GLU A 82 6.51 6.87 5.63
N HIS A 83 5.20 6.62 5.64
CA HIS A 83 4.69 5.25 5.73
C HIS A 83 5.17 4.36 4.57
N LEU A 84 5.18 4.89 3.34
CA LEU A 84 5.70 4.16 2.18
C LEU A 84 7.20 3.90 2.28
N ALA A 85 7.98 4.89 2.71
CA ALA A 85 9.42 4.74 2.90
C ALA A 85 9.72 3.66 3.94
N TRP A 86 9.01 3.69 5.07
CA TRP A 86 9.16 2.69 6.12
C TRP A 86 8.76 1.30 5.62
N ALA A 87 7.61 1.16 4.99
CA ALA A 87 7.12 -0.13 4.47
C ALA A 87 8.09 -0.72 3.45
N ALA A 88 8.58 0.09 2.50
CA ALA A 88 9.52 -0.34 1.48
C ALA A 88 10.87 -0.79 2.07
N ALA A 89 11.34 -0.14 3.13
CA ALA A 89 12.58 -0.48 3.81
C ALA A 89 12.46 -1.68 4.77
N ASN A 90 11.30 -1.90 5.38
CA ASN A 90 11.13 -2.86 6.48
C ASN A 90 10.34 -4.13 6.10
N ALA A 91 9.74 -4.20 4.91
CA ALA A 91 8.89 -5.33 4.52
C ALA A 91 9.57 -6.70 4.70
N GLU A 92 10.85 -6.85 4.31
CA GLU A 92 11.56 -8.13 4.47
C GLU A 92 11.80 -8.48 5.94
N LYS A 93 12.17 -7.49 6.76
CA LYS A 93 12.39 -7.69 8.19
C LYS A 93 11.12 -8.10 8.93
N VAL A 94 9.98 -7.54 8.54
CA VAL A 94 8.69 -7.75 9.21
C VAL A 94 8.01 -9.03 8.71
N LEU A 95 8.00 -9.24 7.40
CA LEU A 95 7.22 -10.31 6.75
C LEU A 95 8.07 -11.54 6.40
N GLY A 96 9.37 -11.36 6.23
CA GLY A 96 10.29 -12.41 5.83
C GLY A 96 10.50 -13.48 6.91
N ARG A 97 11.11 -14.58 6.49
CA ARG A 97 11.36 -15.73 7.35
C ARG A 97 12.33 -15.39 8.47
N ARG A 98 11.87 -15.54 9.71
CA ARG A 98 12.71 -15.37 10.91
C ARG A 98 12.68 -16.62 11.79
N LYS A 99 13.78 -16.86 12.49
CA LYS A 99 13.86 -17.95 13.47
C LYS A 99 13.04 -17.62 14.71
N VAL A 100 12.47 -18.65 15.33
CA VAL A 100 11.79 -18.55 16.63
C VAL A 100 12.41 -19.54 17.60
N ALA A 101 12.33 -19.24 18.90
CA ALA A 101 12.93 -20.07 19.94
C ALA A 101 12.32 -21.48 19.94
N THR A 102 13.18 -22.48 20.13
CA THR A 102 12.79 -23.87 20.38
C THR A 102 12.97 -24.22 21.85
N SER A 103 12.26 -25.24 22.33
CA SER A 103 12.32 -25.65 23.74
C SER A 103 13.52 -26.58 23.97
N ALA A 104 13.85 -26.82 25.25
CA ALA A 104 14.93 -27.74 25.59
C ALA A 104 14.72 -29.16 25.06
N LEU A 105 13.47 -29.57 24.85
CA LEU A 105 13.07 -30.86 24.30
C LEU A 105 13.19 -30.92 22.76
N THR A 106 13.26 -29.78 22.08
CA THR A 106 13.28 -29.67 20.61
C THR A 106 14.54 -28.99 20.08
N LYS A 107 15.67 -29.13 20.79
CA LYS A 107 16.95 -28.53 20.40
C LYS A 107 17.47 -28.97 19.03
N ASN A 108 17.10 -30.17 18.60
CA ASN A 108 17.43 -30.70 17.27
C ASN A 108 16.53 -30.16 16.15
N LEU A 109 15.48 -29.38 16.47
CA LEU A 109 14.56 -28.79 15.49
C LEU A 109 14.93 -27.34 15.17
N ARG A 110 14.59 -26.91 13.96
CA ARG A 110 14.64 -25.51 13.54
C ARG A 110 13.21 -25.01 13.30
N ALA A 111 12.80 -24.01 14.08
CA ALA A 111 11.50 -23.35 13.92
C ALA A 111 11.65 -21.97 13.28
N THR A 112 10.78 -21.65 12.33
CA THR A 112 10.73 -20.35 11.64
C THR A 112 9.30 -19.89 11.43
N VAL A 113 9.09 -18.57 11.37
CA VAL A 113 7.82 -17.94 10.98
C VAL A 113 8.06 -16.99 9.81
N GLU A 114 7.11 -16.95 8.88
CA GLU A 114 7.05 -15.98 7.78
C GLU A 114 5.59 -15.60 7.51
N TYR A 115 5.37 -14.45 6.88
CA TYR A 115 4.04 -13.94 6.54
C TYR A 115 3.92 -13.86 5.01
N LEU A 116 3.04 -14.69 4.46
CA LEU A 116 2.84 -14.79 3.01
C LEU A 116 1.78 -13.76 2.54
N PRO A 117 1.93 -13.19 1.33
CA PRO A 117 0.98 -12.23 0.77
C PRO A 117 -0.30 -12.85 0.22
#